data_AF-A0A2I3NH94-F1
#
_entry.id   AF-A0A2I3NH94-F1
#
_cell.length_a   1.000
_cell.length_b   1.000
_cell.length_c   1.000
_cell.angle_alpha   90.00
_cell.angle_beta   90.00
_cell.angle_gamma   90.00
#
_symmetry.space_group_name_H-M   'P 1'
#
loop_
_entity.id
_entity.type
_entity.pdbx_description
1 polymer ?
#
loop_
_entity_poly.entity_id
_entity_poly.type
_entity_poly.pdbx_seq_one_letter_code
_entity_poly.pdbx_strand_id
1 'polypeptide(L)'
;MKSRIPVVLLACGSFNPITNMHLRLFEVARDHLHQTAVPELKLLCGADVLKTFQTPNLWKDAHIQEIVEKFGLVCVGRAGHDPKGYISESPILRMHQHNIHLAKEPVQNEISATYIRRALGQGQSVKYLIPDAVITYIKDHGLYTKDSAWKGKSTQSAEGKTS
;
A
#
# COMPACT_ATOMS: atom_id res chain seq x y z
N MET A 1 -15.86 25.28 20.10
CA MET A 1 -15.49 23.85 19.96
C MET A 1 -15.17 23.59 18.49
N LYS A 2 -13.96 23.11 18.16
CA LYS A 2 -13.66 22.68 16.77
C LYS A 2 -14.45 21.39 16.51
N SER A 3 -15.44 21.46 15.62
CA SER A 3 -16.12 20.28 15.10
C SER A 3 -15.07 19.35 14.49
N ARG A 4 -14.98 18.12 14.98
CA ARG A 4 -14.09 17.09 14.40
C ARG A 4 -14.90 16.33 13.36
N ILE A 5 -14.38 16.26 12.14
CA ILE A 5 -15.06 15.57 11.05
C ILE A 5 -14.51 14.15 10.93
N PRO A 6 -15.38 13.13 10.83
CA PRO A 6 -14.93 11.74 10.70
C PRO A 6 -14.48 11.44 9.26
N VAL A 7 -13.21 11.10 9.07
CA VAL A 7 -12.70 10.59 7.78
C VAL A 7 -12.61 9.06 7.86
N VAL A 8 -13.07 8.38 6.82
CA VAL A 8 -12.88 6.94 6.64
C VAL A 8 -11.69 6.70 5.71
N LEU A 9 -10.65 6.08 6.23
CA LEU A 9 -9.47 5.65 5.46
C LEU A 9 -9.61 4.17 5.11
N LEU A 10 -9.69 3.87 3.81
CA LEU A 10 -9.72 2.49 3.31
C LEU A 10 -8.36 2.13 2.72
N ALA A 11 -7.65 1.16 3.30
CA ALA A 11 -6.43 0.62 2.70
C ALA A 11 -6.72 -0.77 2.11
N CYS A 12 -6.61 -0.91 0.79
CA CYS A 12 -6.75 -2.20 0.12
C CYS A 12 -5.36 -2.76 -0.22
N GLY A 13 -5.03 -3.94 0.33
CA GLY A 13 -3.75 -4.60 0.07
C GLY A 13 -3.62 -5.94 0.79
N SER A 14 -2.80 -6.83 0.24
CA SER A 14 -2.46 -8.09 0.89
C SER A 14 -1.36 -7.86 1.94
N PHE A 15 -1.77 -7.45 3.15
CA PHE A 15 -0.87 -7.28 4.29
C PHE A 15 -0.50 -8.64 4.90
N ASN A 16 0.29 -9.43 4.18
CA ASN A 16 0.54 -10.85 4.49
C ASN A 16 2.03 -11.13 4.80
N PRO A 17 2.49 -10.93 6.05
CA PRO A 17 1.74 -10.45 7.23
C PRO A 17 1.73 -8.92 7.36
N ILE A 18 0.86 -8.41 8.24
CA ILE A 18 0.79 -6.98 8.57
C ILE A 18 2.04 -6.58 9.37
N THR A 19 2.66 -5.46 9.00
CA THR A 19 3.86 -4.92 9.63
C THR A 19 3.49 -3.69 10.47
N ASN A 20 4.36 -3.31 11.40
CA ASN A 20 4.16 -2.06 12.15
C ASN A 20 4.11 -0.85 11.21
N MET A 21 4.77 -0.94 10.07
CA MET A 21 4.75 0.09 9.05
C MET A 21 3.44 0.19 8.26
N HIS A 22 2.70 -0.93 8.08
CA HIS A 22 1.35 -0.85 7.51
C HIS A 22 0.40 -0.11 8.46
N LEU A 23 0.56 -0.27 9.77
CA LEU A 23 -0.23 0.45 10.76
C LEU A 23 0.11 1.95 10.76
N ARG A 24 1.40 2.29 10.62
CA ARG A 24 1.88 3.67 10.53
C ARG A 24 1.24 4.45 9.37
N LEU A 25 0.94 3.78 8.26
CA LEU A 25 0.24 4.34 7.11
C LEU A 25 -1.05 5.09 7.51
N PHE A 26 -1.83 4.49 8.41
CA PHE A 26 -3.08 5.08 8.90
C PHE A 26 -2.85 6.29 9.79
N GLU A 27 -1.81 6.25 10.62
CA GLU A 27 -1.46 7.36 11.51
C GLU A 27 -1.01 8.59 10.71
N VAL A 28 -0.14 8.40 9.72
CA VAL A 28 0.34 9.50 8.88
C VAL A 28 -0.78 10.11 8.05
N ALA A 29 -1.65 9.27 7.50
CA ALA A 29 -2.82 9.75 6.77
C ALA A 29 -3.78 10.52 7.67
N ARG A 30 -4.06 10.02 8.88
CA ARG A 30 -4.86 10.73 9.87
C ARG A 30 -4.25 12.09 10.22
N ASP A 31 -2.94 12.14 10.47
CA ASP A 31 -2.25 13.37 10.85
C ASP A 31 -2.28 14.42 9.72
N HIS A 32 -2.32 13.97 8.47
CA HIS A 32 -2.42 14.84 7.29
C HIS A 32 -3.83 15.43 7.07
N LEU A 33 -4.90 14.68 7.34
CA LEU A 33 -6.28 15.04 6.96
C LEU A 33 -7.02 15.97 7.93
N HIS A 34 -6.33 16.92 8.56
CA HIS A 34 -6.98 17.82 9.52
C HIS A 34 -7.82 18.94 8.84
N GLN A 35 -9.15 18.81 8.97
CA GLN A 35 -10.25 19.76 8.70
C GLN A 35 -10.99 19.59 7.36
N THR A 36 -12.21 19.06 7.44
CA THR A 36 -13.29 19.18 6.44
C THR A 36 -14.59 19.52 7.19
N ALA A 37 -15.80 19.52 6.58
CA ALA A 37 -17.08 19.79 7.28
C ALA A 37 -18.06 18.59 7.28
N VAL A 38 -17.79 17.57 6.45
CA VAL A 38 -18.60 16.36 6.24
C VAL A 38 -17.69 15.15 6.11
N PRO A 39 -18.13 13.94 6.51
CA PRO A 39 -17.31 12.75 6.39
C PRO A 39 -16.94 12.45 4.93
N GLU A 40 -15.67 12.13 4.71
CA GLU A 40 -15.13 11.76 3.40
C GLU A 40 -14.51 10.36 3.47
N LEU A 41 -14.76 9.56 2.43
CA LEU A 41 -14.08 8.29 2.20
C LEU A 41 -12.89 8.55 1.26
N LYS A 42 -11.68 8.20 1.69
CA LYS A 42 -10.47 8.28 0.85
C LYS A 42 -9.74 6.95 0.79
N LEU A 43 -9.16 6.65 -0.37
CA LEU A 43 -8.30 5.49 -0.54
C LEU A 43 -6.92 5.78 0.05
N LEU A 44 -6.49 4.98 1.02
CA LEU A 44 -5.17 5.04 1.63
C LEU A 44 -4.24 4.03 0.96
N CYS A 45 -3.12 4.51 0.40
CA CYS A 45 -2.14 3.63 -0.23
C CYS A 45 -0.69 4.13 -0.11
N GLY A 46 0.28 3.25 -0.40
CA GLY A 46 1.67 3.65 -0.62
C GLY A 46 1.90 4.21 -2.02
N ALA A 47 3.02 4.91 -2.22
CA ALA A 47 3.42 5.48 -3.51
C ALA A 47 3.64 4.43 -4.61
N ASP A 48 3.85 3.16 -4.24
CA ASP A 48 3.88 2.03 -5.16
C ASP A 48 2.54 1.79 -5.87
N VAL A 49 1.41 2.02 -5.20
CA VAL A 49 0.07 1.87 -5.82
C VAL A 49 -0.17 2.95 -6.88
N LEU A 50 0.21 4.21 -6.62
CA LEU A 50 0.10 5.29 -7.61
C LEU A 50 0.85 4.95 -8.91
N LYS A 51 2.04 4.34 -8.80
CA LYS A 51 2.79 3.87 -9.97
C LYS A 51 2.01 2.81 -10.75
N THR A 52 1.27 1.94 -10.06
CA THR A 52 0.52 0.86 -10.72
C THR A 52 -0.63 1.35 -11.61
N PHE A 53 -1.12 2.58 -11.42
CA PHE A 53 -2.12 3.18 -12.32
C PHE A 53 -1.61 3.37 -13.75
N GLN A 54 -0.29 3.39 -13.96
CA GLN A 54 0.34 3.42 -15.28
C GLN A 54 0.60 2.00 -15.84
N THR A 55 0.34 0.94 -15.07
CA THR A 55 0.61 -0.44 -15.52
C THR A 55 -0.49 -0.88 -16.50
N PRO A 56 -0.13 -1.23 -17.75
CA PRO A 56 -1.12 -1.62 -18.76
C PRO A 56 -1.98 -2.80 -18.29
N ASN A 57 -3.28 -2.73 -18.54
CA ASN A 57 -4.28 -3.76 -18.23
C ASN A 57 -4.47 -4.09 -16.74
N LEU A 58 -3.86 -3.34 -15.82
CA LEU A 58 -4.06 -3.55 -14.39
C LEU A 58 -5.28 -2.76 -13.86
N TRP A 59 -5.46 -1.55 -14.35
CA TRP A 59 -6.55 -0.66 -13.97
C TRP A 59 -7.28 -0.17 -15.22
N LYS A 60 -8.60 0.00 -15.13
CA LYS A 60 -9.38 0.69 -16.16
C LYS A 60 -9.31 2.19 -15.87
N ASP A 61 -9.07 3.00 -16.89
CA ASP A 61 -9.03 4.46 -16.78
C ASP A 61 -10.28 5.04 -16.09
N ALA A 62 -11.46 4.50 -16.41
CA ALA A 62 -12.73 4.89 -15.77
C ALA A 62 -12.73 4.64 -14.25
N HIS A 63 -12.12 3.55 -13.78
CA HIS A 63 -12.02 3.27 -12.34
C HIS A 63 -10.98 4.17 -11.66
N ILE A 64 -9.86 4.45 -12.33
CA ILE A 64 -8.85 5.39 -11.81
C ILE A 64 -9.49 6.75 -11.62
N GLN A 65 -10.21 7.25 -12.65
CA GLN A 65 -10.92 8.51 -12.59
C GLN A 65 -11.93 8.52 -11.46
N GLU A 66 -12.79 7.50 -11.33
CA GLU A 66 -13.78 7.43 -10.25
C GLU A 66 -13.13 7.50 -8.85
N ILE A 67 -12.02 6.79 -8.64
CA ILE A 67 -11.29 6.80 -7.37
C ILE A 67 -10.81 8.22 -7.03
N VAL A 68 -10.11 8.89 -7.95
CA VAL A 68 -9.49 10.20 -7.66
C VAL A 68 -10.49 11.37 -7.72
N GLU A 69 -11.57 11.23 -8.48
CA GLU A 69 -12.61 12.24 -8.62
C GLU A 69 -13.61 12.19 -7.46
N LYS A 70 -14.24 11.04 -7.21
CA LYS A 70 -15.36 10.94 -6.24
C LYS A 70 -14.91 10.78 -4.80
N PHE A 71 -13.81 10.06 -4.56
CA PHE A 71 -13.36 9.70 -3.21
C PHE A 71 -12.10 10.47 -2.83
N GLY A 72 -11.09 10.40 -3.70
CA GLY A 72 -9.77 10.93 -3.45
C GLY A 72 -8.84 9.89 -2.83
N LEU A 73 -7.57 10.26 -2.76
CA LEU A 73 -6.49 9.35 -2.42
C LEU A 73 -5.57 10.00 -1.38
N VAL A 74 -5.15 9.24 -0.38
CA VAL A 74 -4.06 9.61 0.51
C VAL A 74 -2.89 8.67 0.23
N CYS A 75 -1.85 9.22 -0.38
CA CYS A 75 -0.64 8.49 -0.74
C CYS A 75 0.45 8.78 0.28
N VAL A 76 0.97 7.73 0.92
CA VAL A 76 2.15 7.85 1.78
C VAL A 76 3.41 7.56 0.99
N GLY A 77 4.41 8.44 1.15
CA GLY A 77 5.69 8.31 0.47
C GLY A 77 6.45 7.02 0.82
N ARG A 78 7.25 6.53 -0.14
CA ARG A 78 8.08 5.32 0.02
C ARG A 78 9.43 5.51 -0.66
N ALA A 79 10.48 4.90 -0.11
CA ALA A 79 11.81 4.95 -0.71
C ALA A 79 11.78 4.37 -2.15
N GLY A 80 12.46 5.05 -3.08
CA GLY A 80 12.51 4.65 -4.49
C GLY A 80 11.27 5.00 -5.34
N HIS A 81 10.29 5.71 -4.77
CA HIS A 81 9.10 6.16 -5.48
C HIS A 81 9.00 7.69 -5.53
N ASP A 82 8.56 8.22 -6.69
CA ASP A 82 8.29 9.64 -6.89
C ASP A 82 6.78 9.87 -7.17
N PRO A 83 5.96 10.02 -6.11
CA PRO A 83 4.51 10.20 -6.30
C PRO A 83 4.16 11.50 -7.05
N LYS A 84 5.01 12.54 -6.99
CA LYS A 84 4.77 13.79 -7.73
C LYS A 84 4.99 13.59 -9.24
N GLY A 85 6.04 12.85 -9.61
CA GLY A 85 6.29 12.42 -10.98
C GLY A 85 5.10 11.62 -11.54
N TYR A 86 4.64 10.60 -10.81
CA TYR A 86 3.53 9.74 -11.25
C TYR A 86 2.23 10.52 -11.51
N ILE A 87 1.92 11.50 -10.65
CA ILE A 87 0.75 12.37 -10.82
C ILE A 87 0.91 13.27 -12.05
N SER A 88 2.11 13.80 -12.29
CA SER A 88 2.37 14.73 -13.39
C SER A 88 2.31 14.06 -14.76
N GLU A 89 2.72 12.79 -14.83
CA GLU A 89 2.75 11.99 -16.06
C GLU A 89 1.37 11.45 -16.47
N SER A 90 0.43 11.31 -15.52
CA SER A 90 -0.91 10.80 -15.81
C SER A 90 -1.93 11.95 -16.00
N PRO A 91 -2.58 12.07 -17.18
CA PRO A 91 -3.58 13.10 -17.42
C PRO A 91 -4.74 13.07 -16.40
N ILE A 92 -5.20 11.87 -16.03
CA ILE A 92 -6.31 11.66 -15.09
C ILE A 92 -5.90 12.13 -13.69
N LEU A 93 -4.72 11.71 -13.20
CA LEU A 93 -4.25 12.09 -11.87
C LEU A 93 -3.96 13.59 -11.79
N ARG A 94 -3.37 14.18 -12.83
CA ARG A 94 -3.08 15.61 -12.89
C ARG A 94 -4.36 16.46 -12.83
N MET A 95 -5.43 16.01 -13.48
CA MET A 95 -6.74 16.69 -13.47
C MET A 95 -7.35 16.74 -12.06
N HIS A 96 -7.24 15.64 -11.31
CA HIS A 96 -7.81 15.52 -9.96
C HIS A 96 -6.77 15.64 -8.83
N GLN A 97 -5.62 16.25 -9.10
CA GLN A 97 -4.50 16.33 -8.14
C GLN A 97 -4.88 16.98 -6.80
N HIS A 98 -5.87 17.89 -6.80
CA HIS A 98 -6.37 18.56 -5.60
C HIS A 98 -7.03 17.59 -4.61
N ASN A 99 -7.44 16.41 -5.06
CA ASN A 99 -8.04 15.35 -4.24
C ASN A 99 -7.04 14.19 -3.98
N ILE A 100 -5.77 14.37 -4.34
CA ILE A 100 -4.67 13.44 -4.09
C ILE A 100 -3.74 14.04 -3.04
N HIS A 101 -3.80 13.50 -1.84
CA HIS A 101 -3.10 13.97 -0.65
C HIS A 101 -1.78 13.22 -0.47
N LEU A 102 -0.66 13.92 -0.64
CA LEU A 102 0.67 13.33 -0.45
C LEU A 102 1.12 13.48 1.00
N ALA A 103 0.96 12.41 1.77
CA ALA A 103 1.38 12.33 3.16
C ALA A 103 2.90 12.06 3.23
N LYS A 104 3.62 12.94 3.93
CA LYS A 104 5.07 12.79 4.15
C LYS A 104 5.33 11.92 5.37
N GLU A 105 5.97 10.77 5.16
CA GLU A 105 6.51 9.98 6.27
C GLU A 105 7.90 10.54 6.65
N PRO A 106 8.13 10.92 7.92
CA PRO A 106 9.43 11.44 8.36
C PRO A 106 10.52 10.36 8.49
N VAL A 107 10.14 9.07 8.53
CA VAL A 107 11.03 7.92 8.69
C VAL A 107 10.95 7.03 7.45
N GLN A 108 12.09 6.56 6.94
CA GLN A 108 12.09 5.65 5.79
C GLN A 108 11.42 4.31 6.14
N ASN A 109 10.38 3.99 5.37
CA ASN A 109 9.57 2.79 5.54
C ASN A 109 10.01 1.68 4.56
N GLU A 110 10.93 0.81 5.00
CA GLU A 110 11.52 -0.23 4.14
C GLU A 110 11.08 -1.66 4.48
N ILE A 111 10.31 -1.87 5.56
CA ILE A 111 9.92 -3.21 6.00
C ILE A 111 8.73 -3.70 5.17
N SER A 112 9.01 -4.53 4.17
CA SER A 112 7.99 -5.19 3.33
C SER A 112 7.55 -6.54 3.90
N ALA A 113 6.31 -6.94 3.61
CA ALA A 113 5.83 -8.28 3.94
C ALA A 113 6.69 -9.39 3.30
N THR A 114 7.25 -9.15 2.10
CA THR A 114 8.19 -10.07 1.44
C THR A 114 9.46 -10.27 2.25
N TYR A 115 10.02 -9.20 2.81
CA TYR A 115 11.16 -9.30 3.72
C TYR A 115 10.82 -10.12 4.96
N ILE A 116 9.66 -9.88 5.59
CA ILE A 116 9.21 -10.62 6.77
C ILE A 116 9.10 -12.12 6.49
N ARG A 117 8.44 -12.51 5.38
CA ARG A 117 8.31 -13.92 4.99
C ARG A 117 9.69 -14.57 4.77
N ARG A 118 10.62 -13.86 4.13
CA ARG A 118 12.00 -14.35 3.93
C ARG A 118 12.74 -14.54 5.26
N ALA A 119 12.68 -13.56 6.16
CA ALA A 119 13.33 -13.61 7.45
C ALA A 119 12.80 -14.79 8.30
N LEU A 120 11.48 -14.97 8.34
CA LEU A 120 10.84 -16.10 9.01
C LEU A 120 11.27 -17.45 8.42
N GLY A 121 11.28 -17.58 7.10
CA GLY A 121 11.77 -18.78 6.42
C GLY A 121 13.25 -19.07 6.68
N GLN A 122 14.04 -18.07 7.06
CA GLN A 122 15.45 -18.22 7.43
C GLN A 122 15.66 -18.45 8.94
N GLY A 123 14.59 -18.52 9.74
CA GLY A 123 14.66 -18.63 11.19
C GLY A 123 15.14 -17.36 11.90
N GLN A 124 15.12 -16.21 11.20
CA GLN A 124 15.49 -14.93 11.77
C GLN A 124 14.36 -14.35 12.62
N SER A 125 14.73 -13.60 13.65
CA SER A 125 13.75 -12.87 14.45
C SER A 125 13.14 -11.73 13.65
N VAL A 126 11.81 -11.60 13.72
CA VAL A 126 11.05 -10.46 13.18
C VAL A 126 10.44 -9.60 14.29
N LYS A 127 10.92 -9.76 15.53
CA LYS A 127 10.49 -8.94 16.67
C LYS A 127 10.69 -7.46 16.35
N TYR A 128 9.72 -6.64 16.76
CA TYR A 128 9.67 -5.19 16.51
C TYR A 128 9.39 -4.77 15.06
N LEU A 129 9.40 -5.69 14.09
CA LEU A 129 9.06 -5.40 12.70
C LEU A 129 7.56 -5.57 12.42
N ILE A 130 6.92 -6.48 13.15
CA ILE A 130 5.48 -6.75 13.12
C ILE A 130 4.92 -6.82 14.55
N PRO A 131 3.60 -6.69 14.77
CA PRO A 131 3.00 -6.77 16.10
C PRO A 131 3.21 -8.13 16.77
N ASP A 132 3.41 -8.15 18.09
CA ASP A 132 3.66 -9.39 18.84
C ASP A 132 2.53 -10.42 18.68
N ALA A 133 1.27 -9.98 18.64
CA ALA A 133 0.12 -10.85 18.38
C ALA A 133 0.22 -11.56 17.02
N VAL A 134 0.78 -10.90 15.99
CA VAL A 134 0.99 -11.49 14.66
C VAL A 134 2.15 -12.49 14.70
N ILE A 135 3.20 -12.22 15.47
CA ILE A 135 4.30 -13.17 15.70
C ILE A 135 3.77 -14.45 16.36
N THR A 136 2.96 -14.32 17.42
CA THR A 136 2.33 -15.45 18.10
C THR A 136 1.47 -16.25 17.13
N TYR A 137 0.58 -15.59 16.40
CA TYR A 137 -0.27 -16.26 15.41
C TYR A 137 0.54 -17.04 14.36
N ILE A 138 1.61 -16.45 13.81
CA ILE A 138 2.50 -17.10 12.83
C ILE A 138 3.13 -18.36 13.40
N LYS A 139 3.60 -18.31 14.65
CA LYS A 139 4.21 -19.45 15.34
C LYS A 139 3.19 -20.56 15.59
N ASP A 140 2.02 -20.22 16.13
CA ASP A 140 0.97 -21.16 16.49
C ASP A 140 0.44 -21.92 15.27
N HIS A 141 0.46 -21.30 14.09
CA HIS A 141 -0.03 -21.88 12.84
C HIS A 141 1.09 -22.37 11.90
N GLY A 142 2.36 -22.30 12.31
CA GLY A 142 3.49 -22.75 11.50
C GLY A 142 3.60 -22.08 10.11
N LEU A 143 3.28 -20.78 10.02
CA LEU A 143 3.27 -20.05 8.75
C LEU A 143 4.69 -19.62 8.32
N TYR A 144 4.92 -19.56 7.01
CA TYR A 144 6.16 -19.09 6.37
C TYR A 144 7.44 -19.87 6.76
N THR A 145 7.30 -21.17 7.00
CA THR A 145 8.41 -22.11 7.19
C THR A 145 9.09 -22.46 5.86
N LYS A 146 10.33 -22.97 5.89
CA LYS A 146 11.06 -23.39 4.66
C LYS A 146 10.29 -24.39 3.80
N ASP A 147 9.50 -25.24 4.45
CA ASP A 147 8.71 -26.29 3.78
C ASP A 147 7.37 -25.79 3.26
N SER A 148 6.93 -24.60 3.70
CA SER A 148 5.79 -23.88 3.11
C SER A 148 6.22 -23.23 1.79
N ALA A 149 6.55 -24.07 0.80
CA ALA A 149 6.83 -23.62 -0.55
C ALA A 149 5.67 -22.74 -1.04
N TRP A 150 5.95 -21.44 -1.17
CA TRP A 150 5.03 -20.49 -1.76
C TRP A 150 4.71 -20.95 -3.19
N LYS A 151 3.52 -21.54 -3.39
CA LYS A 151 2.92 -21.84 -4.71
C LYS A 151 2.46 -20.55 -5.41
N GLY A 152 3.29 -19.51 -5.43
CA GLY A 152 3.13 -18.44 -6.40
C GLY A 152 3.63 -18.97 -7.73
N LYS A 153 2.71 -19.39 -8.61
CA LYS A 153 3.04 -19.63 -10.01
C LYS A 153 3.65 -18.35 -10.57
N SER A 154 4.97 -18.30 -10.69
CA SER A 154 5.59 -17.57 -11.80
C SER A 154 5.06 -18.23 -13.06
N THR A 155 4.09 -17.63 -13.72
CA THR A 155 3.80 -17.94 -15.11
C THR A 155 5.08 -17.67 -15.90
N GLN A 156 5.87 -18.71 -16.11
CA GLN A 156 6.81 -18.78 -17.22
C GLN A 156 5.94 -18.78 -18.48
N SER A 157 5.85 -17.64 -19.15
CA SER A 157 5.48 -17.61 -20.56
C SER A 157 6.67 -18.15 -21.35
N ALA A 158 6.72 -19.47 -21.50
CA ALA A 158 7.42 -20.13 -22.59
C ALA A 158 6.36 -20.55 -23.63
N GLU A 159 6.81 -20.63 -24.89
CA GLU A 159 6.09 -20.96 -26.13
C GLU A 159 5.56 -19.72 -26.91
N GLY A 160 6.04 -19.41 -28.12
CA GLY A 160 6.93 -20.19 -29.00
C GLY A 160 7.55 -19.39 -30.14
N LYS A 161 8.73 -19.86 -30.55
CA LYS A 161 9.29 -19.70 -31.90
C LYS A 161 8.87 -20.92 -32.74
N THR A 162 8.97 -20.76 -34.07
CA THR A 162 8.71 -21.70 -35.17
C THR A 162 7.23 -21.73 -35.58
N SER A 163 6.83 -21.44 -36.81
CA SER A 163 7.53 -21.41 -38.11
C SER A 163 7.28 -20.13 -38.90
#